data_AF-A0A6N1BAT3-F1
#
_entry.id   AF-A0A6N1BAT3-F1
#
_cell.length_a   1.000
_cell.length_b   1.000
_cell.length_c   1.000
_cell.angle_alpha   90.00
_cell.angle_beta   90.00
_cell.angle_gamma   90.00
#
_symmetry.space_group_name_H-M   'P 1'
#
loop_
_entity.id
_entity.type
_entity.pdbx_description
1 polymer ?
#
loop_
_entity_poly.entity_id
_entity_poly.type
_entity_poly.pdbx_seq_one_letter_code
_entity_poly.pdbx_strand_id
1 'polypeptide(L)'
;MNGVIDDESRQAVERLLGMINFDDGAMVEKQLALLDEALEEADDTVEGAELLSVVQDVVDWEAGFQVEQHDTATFIDCINQLALRVDVVLDWGVDDPDDEDFLGSTSVPELMEQAYEQLRTAGYTLWHWEIGSGVYAGWIARAEDDDEILAIGETLDIELRTGDQPF
;
A
#
# COMPACT_ATOMS: atom_id res chain seq x y z
N MET A 1 26.82 11.42 -0.07
CA MET A 1 26.31 10.23 0.61
C MET A 1 26.50 9.10 -0.39
N ASN A 2 27.19 8.02 -0.03
CA ASN A 2 27.13 6.82 -0.83
C ASN A 2 25.75 6.24 -0.53
N GLY A 3 24.80 6.42 -1.46
CA GLY A 3 23.43 5.96 -1.29
C GLY A 3 23.40 4.44 -1.19
N VAL A 4 22.72 3.93 -0.16
CA VAL A 4 22.33 2.52 -0.03
C VAL A 4 21.37 2.11 -1.14
N ILE A 5 20.77 3.10 -1.82
CA ILE A 5 19.91 2.95 -2.99
C ILE A 5 20.40 3.89 -4.11
N ASP A 6 20.08 3.59 -5.37
CA ASP A 6 20.40 4.45 -6.50
C ASP A 6 19.46 5.67 -6.62
N ASP A 7 19.88 6.68 -7.39
CA ASP A 7 19.13 7.95 -7.54
C ASP A 7 17.76 7.77 -8.22
N GLU A 8 17.60 6.79 -9.13
CA GLU A 8 16.31 6.55 -9.81
C GLU A 8 15.31 5.91 -8.87
N SER A 9 15.74 4.88 -8.12
CA SER A 9 14.94 4.26 -7.05
C SER A 9 14.55 5.26 -5.98
N ARG A 10 15.48 6.13 -5.55
CA ARG A 10 15.17 7.20 -4.59
C ARG A 10 14.06 8.12 -5.08
N GLN A 11 14.17 8.61 -6.31
CA GLN A 11 13.16 9.49 -6.90
C GLN A 11 11.82 8.79 -7.09
N ALA A 12 11.81 7.48 -7.38
CA ALA A 12 10.59 6.70 -7.48
C ALA A 12 9.88 6.59 -6.12
N VAL A 13 10.62 6.32 -5.04
CA VAL A 13 10.07 6.27 -3.68
C VAL A 13 9.54 7.64 -3.22
N GLU A 14 10.26 8.73 -3.48
CA GLU A 14 9.79 10.08 -3.14
C GLU A 14 8.46 10.42 -3.83
N ARG A 15 8.33 10.08 -5.12
CA ARG A 15 7.08 10.24 -5.88
C ARG A 15 5.96 9.37 -5.31
N LEU A 16 6.26 8.11 -5.00
CA LEU A 16 5.29 7.19 -4.38
C LEU A 16 4.75 7.75 -3.07
N LEU A 17 5.63 8.17 -2.16
CA LEU A 17 5.23 8.75 -0.88
C LEU A 17 4.36 9.99 -1.06
N GLY A 18 4.68 10.84 -2.06
CA GLY A 18 3.83 11.98 -2.43
C GLY A 18 2.40 11.58 -2.78
N MET A 19 2.24 10.57 -3.62
CA MET A 19 0.94 10.12 -4.11
C MET A 19 0.10 9.44 -3.00
N ILE A 20 0.68 8.53 -2.22
CA ILE A 20 -0.05 7.78 -1.18
C ILE A 20 -0.43 8.64 0.04
N ASN A 21 0.26 9.77 0.23
CA ASN A 21 -0.08 10.77 1.23
C ASN A 21 -0.89 11.93 0.65
N PHE A 22 -1.35 11.83 -0.60
CA PHE A 22 -2.17 12.83 -1.26
C PHE A 22 -1.56 14.25 -1.22
N ASP A 23 -0.24 14.32 -1.44
CA ASP A 23 0.56 15.55 -1.40
C ASP A 23 0.69 16.22 0.00
N ASP A 24 0.43 15.48 1.09
CA ASP A 24 0.73 15.96 2.46
C ASP A 24 2.24 16.03 2.68
N GLY A 25 2.82 17.20 2.38
CA GLY A 25 4.25 17.43 2.48
C GLY A 25 4.84 17.14 3.87
N ALA A 26 4.11 17.42 4.95
CA ALA A 26 4.62 17.18 6.30
C ALA A 26 4.73 15.67 6.59
N MET A 27 3.78 14.89 6.09
CA MET A 27 3.82 13.43 6.22
C MET A 27 4.91 12.81 5.35
N VAL A 28 5.06 13.29 4.11
CA VAL A 28 6.12 12.87 3.20
C VAL A 28 7.50 13.16 3.79
N GLU A 29 7.73 14.37 4.33
CA GLU A 29 8.99 14.72 4.98
C GLU A 29 9.30 13.82 6.18
N LYS A 30 8.29 13.50 7.00
CA LYS A 30 8.43 12.58 8.14
C LYS A 30 8.83 11.18 7.67
N GLN A 31 8.14 10.64 6.67
CA GLN A 31 8.39 9.27 6.19
C GLN A 31 9.72 9.16 5.44
N LEU A 32 10.13 10.19 4.70
CA LEU A 32 11.45 10.24 4.07
C LEU A 32 12.57 10.28 5.11
N ALA A 33 12.39 11.01 6.21
CA ALA A 33 13.37 11.00 7.31
C ALA A 33 13.49 9.61 7.96
N LEU A 34 12.36 8.92 8.18
CA LEU A 34 12.36 7.54 8.70
C LEU A 34 13.01 6.56 7.71
N LEU A 35 12.77 6.73 6.41
CA LEU A 35 13.40 5.94 5.36
C LEU A 35 14.91 6.15 5.35
N ASP A 36 15.37 7.40 5.45
CA ASP A 36 16.79 7.71 5.51
C ASP A 36 17.45 7.08 6.75
N GLU A 37 16.80 7.13 7.91
CA GLU A 37 17.26 6.46 9.13
C GLU A 37 17.36 4.94 8.94
N ALA A 38 16.33 4.30 8.36
CA ALA A 38 16.33 2.86 8.10
C ALA A 38 17.41 2.43 7.09
N LEU A 39 17.63 3.23 6.04
CA LEU A 39 18.69 2.97 5.06
C LEU A 39 20.08 3.20 5.64
N GLU A 40 20.27 4.13 6.56
CA GLU A 40 21.56 4.32 7.27
C GLU A 40 21.92 3.12 8.17
N GLU A 41 20.92 2.38 8.65
CA GLU A 41 21.12 1.15 9.44
C GLU A 41 21.39 -0.09 8.59
N ALA A 42 21.14 -0.04 7.28
CA ALA A 42 21.41 -1.15 6.38
C ALA A 42 22.92 -1.30 6.09
N ASP A 43 23.43 -2.52 6.26
CA ASP A 43 24.84 -2.84 6.00
C ASP A 43 25.17 -2.99 4.50
N ASP A 44 24.16 -3.29 3.67
CA ASP A 44 24.27 -3.58 2.24
C ASP A 44 23.31 -2.70 1.41
N THR A 45 23.50 -2.67 0.08
CA THR A 45 22.58 -2.00 -0.86
C THR A 45 21.18 -2.59 -0.74
N VAL A 46 20.17 -1.72 -0.65
CA VAL A 46 18.75 -2.09 -0.57
C VAL A 46 18.09 -1.78 -1.92
N GLU A 47 17.46 -2.76 -2.54
CA GLU A 47 16.88 -2.62 -3.88
C GLU A 47 15.64 -3.50 -4.05
N GLY A 48 14.84 -3.23 -5.08
CA GLY A 48 13.70 -4.09 -5.39
C GLY A 48 12.64 -4.15 -4.29
N ALA A 49 12.09 -5.34 -4.10
CA ALA A 49 11.13 -5.64 -3.05
C ALA A 49 11.65 -5.33 -1.64
N GLU A 50 12.96 -5.41 -1.38
CA GLU A 50 13.53 -5.06 -0.07
C GLU A 50 13.35 -3.56 0.22
N LEU A 51 13.60 -2.72 -0.78
CA LEU A 51 13.36 -1.28 -0.66
C LEU A 51 11.88 -0.97 -0.39
N LEU A 52 10.97 -1.61 -1.12
CA LEU A 52 9.54 -1.38 -0.90
C LEU A 52 9.06 -1.96 0.44
N SER A 53 9.68 -3.01 0.97
CA SER A 53 9.45 -3.47 2.34
C SER A 53 9.85 -2.40 3.37
N VAL A 54 11.01 -1.76 3.21
CA VAL A 54 11.40 -0.63 4.07
C VAL A 54 10.42 0.54 3.93
N VAL A 55 9.98 0.84 2.70
CA VAL A 55 8.95 1.87 2.46
C VAL A 55 7.65 1.52 3.17
N GLN A 56 7.23 0.25 3.14
CA GLN A 56 6.04 -0.22 3.83
C GLN A 56 6.18 -0.05 5.35
N ASP A 57 7.35 -0.35 5.92
CA ASP A 57 7.62 -0.19 7.35
C ASP A 57 7.54 1.28 7.81
N VAL A 58 8.01 2.23 6.98
CA VAL A 58 7.96 3.67 7.33
C VAL A 58 6.58 4.28 7.09
N VAL A 59 5.82 3.74 6.14
CA VAL A 59 4.46 4.17 5.85
C VAL A 59 3.48 3.65 6.89
N ASP A 60 3.68 2.40 7.32
CA ASP A 60 2.90 1.69 8.33
C ASP A 60 1.37 1.82 8.08
N TRP A 61 0.57 1.72 9.13
CA TRP A 61 -0.88 1.94 9.10
C TRP A 61 -1.29 3.38 8.74
N GLU A 62 -0.36 4.36 8.75
CA GLU A 62 -0.70 5.76 8.49
C GLU A 62 -1.03 6.02 7.01
N ALA A 63 -0.36 5.32 6.09
CA ALA A 63 -0.67 5.42 4.66
C ALA A 63 -0.63 4.12 3.85
N GLY A 64 -0.57 2.98 4.52
CA GLY A 64 -0.63 1.67 3.88
C GLY A 64 -1.31 0.63 4.76
N PHE A 65 -1.34 -0.60 4.25
CA PHE A 65 -1.77 -1.78 5.00
C PHE A 65 -0.77 -2.91 4.75
N GLN A 66 -0.67 -3.82 5.71
CA GLN A 66 0.04 -5.08 5.56
C GLN A 66 -0.74 -6.17 6.31
N VAL A 67 -1.18 -7.20 5.60
CA VAL A 67 -2.07 -8.24 6.14
C VAL A 67 -1.74 -9.61 5.57
N GLU A 68 -1.95 -10.65 6.37
CA GLU A 68 -1.91 -12.02 5.88
C GLU A 68 -3.16 -12.32 5.04
N GLN A 69 -3.07 -13.19 4.04
CA GLN A 69 -4.15 -13.54 3.12
C GLN A 69 -5.43 -14.07 3.80
N HIS A 70 -5.31 -14.56 5.03
CA HIS A 70 -6.40 -15.11 5.84
C HIS A 70 -6.88 -14.17 6.94
N ASP A 71 -6.22 -13.03 7.14
CA ASP A 71 -6.58 -12.05 8.16
C ASP A 71 -7.58 -11.02 7.60
N THR A 72 -8.79 -11.52 7.35
CA THR A 72 -9.90 -10.74 6.78
C THR A 72 -10.34 -9.60 7.70
N ALA A 73 -10.30 -9.82 9.03
CA ALA A 73 -10.66 -8.81 10.02
C ALA A 73 -9.69 -7.62 9.99
N THR A 74 -8.38 -7.89 10.07
CA THR A 74 -7.37 -6.83 10.03
C THR A 74 -7.41 -6.10 8.68
N PHE A 75 -7.65 -6.80 7.57
CA PHE A 75 -7.81 -6.15 6.27
C PHE A 75 -8.95 -5.14 6.25
N ILE A 76 -10.15 -5.53 6.71
CA ILE A 76 -11.32 -4.66 6.79
C ILE A 76 -11.03 -3.43 7.65
N ASP A 77 -10.42 -3.63 8.83
CA ASP A 77 -10.07 -2.53 9.73
C ASP A 77 -9.09 -1.54 9.07
N CYS A 78 -8.01 -2.04 8.47
CA CYS A 78 -7.01 -1.21 7.81
C CYS A 78 -7.61 -0.45 6.62
N ILE A 79 -8.33 -1.14 5.73
CA ILE A 79 -8.83 -0.53 4.52
C ILE A 79 -9.96 0.47 4.80
N ASN A 80 -10.79 0.23 5.82
CA ASN A 80 -11.79 1.20 6.27
C ASN A 80 -11.10 2.48 6.77
N GLN A 81 -10.03 2.36 7.56
CA GLN A 81 -9.28 3.53 8.04
C GLN A 81 -8.64 4.31 6.89
N LEU A 82 -8.03 3.61 5.92
CA LEU A 82 -7.45 4.24 4.73
C LEU A 82 -8.52 4.91 3.86
N ALA A 83 -9.66 4.26 3.65
CA ALA A 83 -10.78 4.82 2.88
C ALA A 83 -11.36 6.09 3.53
N LEU A 84 -11.42 6.14 4.88
CA LEU A 84 -11.86 7.33 5.60
C LEU A 84 -10.94 8.54 5.40
N ARG A 85 -9.64 8.34 5.12
CA ARG A 85 -8.71 9.44 4.79
C ARG A 85 -9.10 10.16 3.50
N VAL A 86 -9.80 9.47 2.60
CA VAL A 86 -10.29 9.98 1.33
C VAL A 86 -11.81 10.22 1.32
N ASP A 87 -12.45 10.26 2.49
CA ASP A 87 -13.90 10.47 2.65
C ASP A 87 -14.75 9.41 1.93
N VAL A 88 -14.25 8.16 1.90
CA VAL A 88 -14.96 6.99 1.36
C VAL A 88 -15.35 6.06 2.51
N VAL A 89 -16.60 5.63 2.53
CA VAL A 89 -17.11 4.59 3.43
C VAL A 89 -17.38 3.35 2.60
N LEU A 90 -16.72 2.26 2.93
CA LEU A 90 -16.87 0.99 2.23
C LEU A 90 -18.10 0.23 2.75
N ASP A 91 -18.85 -0.35 1.83
CA ASP A 91 -19.97 -1.25 2.10
C ASP A 91 -19.54 -2.69 1.82
N TRP A 92 -19.54 -3.51 2.87
CA TRP A 92 -19.19 -4.93 2.81
C TRP A 92 -20.39 -5.83 2.46
N GLY A 93 -21.58 -5.26 2.30
CA GLY A 93 -22.79 -6.02 1.95
C GLY A 93 -23.38 -6.84 3.10
N VAL A 94 -22.91 -6.60 4.32
CA VAL A 94 -23.36 -7.23 5.57
C VAL A 94 -23.68 -6.17 6.62
N ASP A 95 -24.54 -6.51 7.58
CA ASP A 95 -24.89 -5.60 8.67
C ASP A 95 -23.72 -5.42 9.66
N ASP A 96 -22.90 -6.45 9.85
CA ASP A 96 -21.74 -6.47 10.74
C ASP A 96 -20.53 -7.12 10.02
N PRO A 97 -19.53 -6.34 9.57
CA PRO A 97 -18.35 -6.86 8.90
C PRO A 97 -17.37 -7.57 9.86
N ASP A 98 -17.58 -7.47 11.17
CA ASP A 98 -16.76 -8.14 12.19
C ASP A 98 -17.32 -9.52 12.58
N ASP A 99 -18.43 -9.95 11.96
CA ASP A 99 -19.07 -11.23 12.24
C ASP A 99 -18.19 -12.42 11.81
N GLU A 100 -17.97 -13.37 12.73
CA GLU A 100 -17.09 -14.52 12.52
C GLU A 100 -17.54 -15.42 11.35
N ASP A 101 -18.85 -15.56 11.10
CA ASP A 101 -19.36 -16.36 9.99
C ASP A 101 -19.06 -15.67 8.65
N PHE A 102 -19.18 -14.33 8.59
CA PHE A 102 -18.79 -13.55 7.40
C PHE A 102 -17.28 -13.64 7.16
N LEU A 103 -16.48 -13.30 8.16
CA LEU A 103 -15.01 -13.28 8.08
C LEU A 103 -14.43 -14.65 7.69
N GLY A 104 -15.03 -15.74 8.16
CA GLY A 104 -14.65 -17.11 7.82
C GLY A 104 -15.16 -17.60 6.45
N SER A 105 -16.08 -16.86 5.81
CA SER A 105 -16.66 -17.19 4.51
C SER A 105 -16.03 -16.46 3.32
N THR A 106 -15.14 -15.50 3.60
CA THR A 106 -14.46 -14.65 2.60
C THR A 106 -12.94 -14.74 2.74
N SER A 107 -12.22 -14.04 1.89
CA SER A 107 -10.76 -13.99 1.85
C SER A 107 -10.28 -12.57 1.56
N VAL A 108 -9.03 -12.26 1.93
CA VAL A 108 -8.45 -10.93 1.67
C VAL A 108 -8.51 -10.54 0.18
N PRO A 109 -8.19 -11.43 -0.80
CA PRO A 109 -8.33 -11.08 -2.22
C PRO A 109 -9.76 -10.72 -2.64
N GLU A 110 -10.78 -11.44 -2.14
CA GLU A 110 -12.19 -11.14 -2.45
C GLU A 110 -12.62 -9.79 -1.86
N LEU A 111 -12.20 -9.51 -0.62
CA LEU A 111 -12.44 -8.21 0.02
C LEU A 111 -11.69 -7.08 -0.69
N MET A 112 -10.50 -7.35 -1.20
CA MET A 112 -9.68 -6.38 -1.92
C MET A 112 -10.32 -5.99 -3.26
N GLU A 113 -10.87 -6.97 -3.99
CA GLU A 113 -11.65 -6.71 -5.21
C GLU A 113 -12.86 -5.83 -4.91
N GLN A 114 -13.63 -6.17 -3.86
CA GLN A 114 -14.79 -5.40 -3.44
C GLN A 114 -14.44 -3.96 -3.00
N ALA A 115 -13.34 -3.78 -2.28
CA ALA A 115 -12.86 -2.45 -1.89
C ALA A 115 -12.39 -1.65 -3.10
N TYR A 116 -11.68 -2.28 -4.03
CA TYR A 116 -11.21 -1.67 -5.27
C TYR A 116 -12.37 -1.11 -6.10
N GLU A 117 -13.44 -1.88 -6.33
CA GLU A 117 -14.58 -1.42 -7.14
C GLU A 117 -15.24 -0.14 -6.57
N GLN A 118 -15.36 -0.08 -5.25
CA GLN A 118 -15.93 1.06 -4.53
C GLN A 118 -15.00 2.28 -4.57
N LEU A 119 -13.71 2.07 -4.29
CA LEU A 119 -12.69 3.12 -4.37
C LEU A 119 -12.56 3.67 -5.80
N ARG A 120 -12.63 2.82 -6.82
CA ARG A 120 -12.61 3.24 -8.22
C ARG A 120 -13.77 4.13 -8.58
N THR A 121 -14.95 3.83 -8.07
CA THR A 121 -16.13 4.68 -8.26
C THR A 121 -15.95 6.07 -7.63
N ALA A 122 -15.14 6.16 -6.57
CA ALA A 122 -14.78 7.42 -5.91
C ALA A 122 -13.54 8.12 -6.51
N GLY A 123 -12.91 7.56 -7.55
CA GLY A 123 -11.72 8.15 -8.19
C GLY A 123 -10.38 7.78 -7.52
N TYR A 124 -10.35 6.69 -6.76
CA TYR A 124 -9.17 6.16 -6.09
C TYR A 124 -8.86 4.73 -6.52
N THR A 125 -7.62 4.31 -6.33
CA THR A 125 -7.14 2.96 -6.68
C THR A 125 -6.57 2.30 -5.44
N LEU A 126 -7.05 1.09 -5.17
CA LEU A 126 -6.40 0.20 -4.23
C LEU A 126 -5.27 -0.53 -4.95
N TRP A 127 -4.04 -0.30 -4.50
CA TRP A 127 -2.83 -0.95 -4.98
C TRP A 127 -2.32 -1.94 -3.96
N HIS A 128 -1.75 -3.04 -4.43
CA HIS A 128 -1.12 -4.04 -3.58
C HIS A 128 0.04 -4.74 -4.25
N TRP A 129 0.85 -5.37 -3.42
CA TRP A 129 1.98 -6.22 -3.79
C TRP A 129 2.16 -7.32 -2.75
N GLU A 130 2.83 -8.40 -3.12
CA GLU A 130 3.05 -9.55 -2.24
C GLU A 130 4.40 -9.45 -1.50
N ILE A 131 4.35 -9.45 -0.16
CA ILE A 131 5.53 -9.57 0.70
C ILE A 131 5.77 -11.07 0.98
N GLY A 132 6.62 -11.70 0.19
CA GLY A 132 6.86 -13.14 0.35
C GLY A 132 5.65 -13.96 -0.07
N SER A 133 5.27 -15.00 0.67
CA SER A 133 4.12 -15.85 0.30
C SER A 133 2.94 -15.61 1.26
N GLY A 134 1.83 -15.10 0.71
CA GLY A 134 0.56 -14.97 1.42
C GLY A 134 0.47 -13.78 2.39
N VAL A 135 1.34 -12.78 2.26
CA VAL A 135 1.21 -11.48 2.93
C VAL A 135 1.07 -10.41 1.87
N TYR A 136 0.00 -9.63 1.95
CA TYR A 136 -0.26 -8.52 1.06
C TYR A 136 0.09 -7.21 1.75
N ALA A 137 0.74 -6.31 1.03
CA ALA A 137 0.90 -4.94 1.44
C ALA A 137 0.43 -4.00 0.34
N GLY A 138 0.09 -2.77 0.70
CA GLY A 138 -0.45 -1.85 -0.28
C GLY A 138 -0.93 -0.54 0.32
N TRP A 139 -1.59 0.25 -0.52
CA TRP A 139 -2.01 1.62 -0.24
C TRP A 139 -3.16 2.04 -1.14
N ILE A 140 -3.71 3.23 -0.86
CA ILE A 140 -4.67 3.91 -1.71
C ILE A 140 -3.99 5.11 -2.36
N ALA A 141 -4.19 5.28 -3.67
CA ALA A 141 -3.74 6.46 -4.42
C ALA A 141 -4.88 7.00 -5.31
N ARG A 142 -4.71 8.19 -5.90
CA ARG A 142 -5.71 8.72 -6.83
C ARG A 142 -5.67 7.92 -8.13
N ALA A 143 -6.83 7.75 -8.76
CA ALA A 143 -6.93 7.06 -10.05
C ALA A 143 -6.15 7.77 -11.18
N GLU A 144 -5.90 9.07 -11.07
CA GLU A 144 -5.08 9.82 -12.03
C GLU A 144 -3.58 9.47 -11.94
N ASP A 145 -3.15 8.87 -10.83
CA ASP A 145 -1.75 8.51 -10.55
C ASP A 145 -1.40 7.10 -11.05
N ASP A 146 -2.34 6.35 -11.62
CA ASP A 146 -2.16 4.92 -11.93
C ASP A 146 -0.99 4.63 -12.88
N ASP A 147 -0.86 5.43 -13.94
CA ASP A 147 0.24 5.27 -14.90
C ASP A 147 1.60 5.53 -14.24
N GLU A 148 1.65 6.48 -13.30
CA GLU A 148 2.87 6.81 -12.55
C GLU A 148 3.23 5.71 -11.55
N ILE A 149 2.24 5.13 -10.88
CA ILE A 149 2.45 4.00 -9.96
C ILE A 149 2.99 2.78 -10.69
N LEU A 150 2.46 2.47 -11.88
CA LEU A 150 3.00 1.40 -12.72
C LEU A 150 4.46 1.67 -13.12
N ALA A 151 4.77 2.90 -13.54
CA ALA A 151 6.14 3.28 -13.90
C ALA A 151 7.11 3.20 -12.69
N ILE A 152 6.63 3.50 -11.48
CA ILE A 152 7.40 3.30 -10.24
C ILE A 152 7.64 1.80 -9.99
N GLY A 153 6.63 0.95 -10.16
CA GLY A 153 6.79 -0.51 -10.08
C GLY A 153 7.86 -1.01 -11.04
N GLU A 154 7.83 -0.57 -12.30
CA GLU A 154 8.86 -0.92 -13.29
C GLU A 154 10.27 -0.41 -12.90
N THR A 155 10.35 0.82 -12.36
CA THR A 155 11.63 1.41 -11.91
C THR A 155 12.23 0.63 -10.75
N LEU A 156 11.38 0.18 -9.83
CA LEU A 156 11.80 -0.57 -8.65
C LEU A 156 11.92 -2.07 -8.94
N ASP A 157 11.64 -2.58 -10.14
CA ASP A 157 11.57 -4.01 -10.46
C ASP A 157 10.58 -4.78 -9.55
N ILE A 158 9.43 -4.17 -9.28
CA ILE A 158 8.36 -4.71 -8.43
C ILE A 158 7.08 -4.83 -9.21
N GLU A 159 6.44 -5.97 -9.06
CA GLU A 159 5.11 -6.19 -9.59
C GLU A 159 4.05 -5.59 -8.66
N LEU A 160 3.48 -4.47 -9.06
CA LEU A 160 2.35 -3.84 -8.39
C LEU A 160 1.06 -4.24 -9.12
N ARG A 161 0.05 -4.68 -8.36
CA ARG A 161 -1.26 -5.06 -8.89
C ARG A 161 -2.35 -4.18 -8.27
N THR A 162 -3.44 -3.97 -9.00
CA THR A 162 -4.64 -3.34 -8.46
C THR A 162 -5.48 -4.35 -7.70
N GLY A 163 -6.36 -3.88 -6.80
CA GLY A 163 -7.11 -4.76 -5.90
C GLY A 163 -8.06 -5.76 -6.59
N ASP A 164 -8.42 -5.55 -7.85
CA ASP A 164 -9.18 -6.51 -8.68
C ASP A 164 -8.31 -7.62 -9.30
N GLN A 165 -6.98 -7.54 -9.16
CA GLN A 165 -6.05 -8.50 -9.70
C GLN A 165 -5.49 -9.38 -8.57
N PRO A 166 -5.60 -10.73 -8.67
CA PRO A 166 -4.99 -11.63 -7.68
C PRO A 166 -3.46 -11.60 -7.78
N PHE A 167 -2.72 -12.21 -6.85
CA PHE A 167 -1.30 -12.59 -7.04
C PHE A 167 -1.14 -14.03 -7.52
#